data_AF-A0A2G9N976-F1
#
_entry.id   AF-A0A2G9N976-F1
#
_cell.length_a   1.000
_cell.length_b   1.000
_cell.length_c   1.000
_cell.angle_alpha   90.00
_cell.angle_beta   90.00
_cell.angle_gamma   90.00
#
_symmetry.space_group_name_H-M   'P 1'
#
loop_
_entity.id
_entity.type
_entity.pdbx_description
1 polymer ?
#
loop_
_entity_poly.entity_id
_entity_poly.type
_entity_poly.pdbx_seq_one_letter_code
_entity_poly.pdbx_strand_id
1 'polypeptide(L)'
;KSIRLLLMNSTGRIYLQKRSNNKNENPGIYDKTVGGHVSEGDTFGLTVIKECAEELGFPATILPQNEFLKAIKVTNLEIIGIFQKVDYIETFLSERIAQNGTKFIQPFINESYIGYYNGAIRFVDGESSGIEVFSLSELKKEIKDNPQKFTEDVKFMVKKYERYLKPIT
;
A
#
# COMPACT_ATOMS: atom_id res chain seq x y z
N LYS A 1 -3.28 15.36 -4.67
CA LYS A 1 -2.09 14.49 -4.80
C LYS A 1 -2.23 13.35 -3.81
N SER A 2 -1.76 12.14 -4.14
CA SER A 2 -1.88 10.97 -3.25
C SER A 2 -0.64 10.08 -3.29
N ILE A 3 -0.43 9.32 -2.23
CA ILE A 3 0.54 8.21 -2.21
C ILE A 3 -0.18 6.87 -2.14
N ARG A 4 0.46 5.81 -2.65
CA ARG A 4 0.01 4.43 -2.50
C ARG A 4 1.20 3.53 -2.25
N LEU A 5 1.15 2.71 -1.20
CA LEU A 5 2.19 1.75 -0.85
C LEU A 5 1.66 0.31 -0.85
N LEU A 6 2.38 -0.60 -1.51
CA LEU A 6 2.31 -2.04 -1.22
C LEU A 6 3.56 -2.47 -0.46
N LEU A 7 3.36 -2.94 0.75
CA LEU A 7 4.40 -3.46 1.62
C LEU A 7 4.41 -4.99 1.54
N MET A 8 5.60 -5.56 1.56
CA MET A 8 5.83 -7.00 1.65
C MET A 8 6.70 -7.33 2.85
N ASN A 9 6.68 -8.59 3.27
CA ASN A 9 7.76 -9.13 4.06
C ASN A 9 8.87 -9.68 3.16
N SER A 10 9.99 -10.04 3.76
CA SER A 10 11.16 -10.61 3.07
C SER A 10 10.86 -11.90 2.27
N THR A 11 9.80 -12.63 2.63
CA THR A 11 9.32 -13.81 1.87
C THR A 11 8.44 -13.43 0.67
N GLY A 12 8.20 -12.15 0.42
CA GLY A 12 7.38 -11.65 -0.68
C GLY A 12 5.88 -11.74 -0.43
N ARG A 13 5.44 -12.00 0.81
CA ARG A 13 4.01 -11.92 1.15
C ARG A 13 3.61 -10.46 1.34
N ILE A 14 2.47 -10.10 0.76
CA ILE A 14 1.95 -8.74 0.63
C ILE A 14 0.97 -8.47 1.77
N TYR A 15 1.16 -7.35 2.46
CA TYR A 15 0.27 -6.88 3.51
C TYR A 15 -0.86 -6.03 2.89
N LEU A 16 -2.12 -6.42 3.07
CA LEU A 16 -3.26 -5.60 2.66
C LEU A 16 -4.04 -5.15 3.89
N GLN A 17 -4.45 -3.88 3.91
CA GLN A 17 -5.31 -3.37 4.97
C GLN A 17 -6.76 -3.76 4.70
N LYS A 18 -7.46 -4.20 5.75
CA LYS A 18 -8.92 -4.31 5.72
C LYS A 18 -9.52 -3.01 6.22
N ARG A 19 -10.11 -2.24 5.31
CA ARG A 19 -10.69 -0.93 5.60
C ARG A 19 -11.75 -1.04 6.71
N SER A 20 -11.76 -0.10 7.65
CA SER A 20 -12.80 -0.05 8.69
C SER A 20 -14.20 0.02 8.07
N ASN A 21 -15.18 -0.62 8.73
CA ASN A 21 -16.59 -0.56 8.33
C ASN A 21 -17.16 0.86 8.43
N ASN A 22 -16.52 1.74 9.22
CA ASN A 22 -16.97 3.12 9.44
C ASN A 22 -16.50 4.09 8.35
N LYS A 23 -15.69 3.64 7.37
CA LYS A 23 -15.28 4.49 6.25
C LYS A 23 -16.48 4.79 5.34
N ASN A 24 -16.55 6.03 4.85
CA ASN A 24 -17.61 6.48 3.94
C ASN A 24 -17.54 5.82 2.55
N GLU A 25 -16.37 5.30 2.20
CA GLU A 25 -16.06 4.75 0.88
C GLU A 25 -15.31 3.44 1.04
N ASN A 26 -15.70 2.44 0.25
CA ASN A 26 -15.13 1.10 0.25
C ASN A 26 -15.02 0.50 1.68
N PRO A 27 -16.09 0.52 2.51
CA PRO A 27 -16.02 -0.02 3.87
C PRO A 27 -15.84 -1.55 3.86
N GLY A 28 -15.02 -2.07 4.78
CA GLY A 28 -14.92 -3.52 5.04
C GLY A 28 -14.17 -4.35 3.99
N ILE A 29 -13.71 -3.75 2.89
CA ILE A 29 -12.96 -4.43 1.82
C ILE A 29 -11.44 -4.20 1.94
N TYR A 30 -10.66 -5.06 1.29
CA TYR A 30 -9.21 -4.98 1.28
C TYR A 30 -8.69 -3.88 0.34
N ASP A 31 -7.69 -3.14 0.81
CA ASP A 31 -7.02 -2.07 0.09
C ASP A 31 -5.50 -2.25 0.18
N LYS A 32 -4.77 -1.37 -0.50
CA LYS A 32 -3.31 -1.21 -0.39
C LYS A 32 -2.84 -1.06 1.06
N THR A 33 -1.55 -1.28 1.30
CA THR A 33 -0.97 -1.29 2.65
C THR A 33 -0.98 0.09 3.30
N VAL A 34 -0.76 1.17 2.57
CA VAL A 34 -0.88 2.56 3.06
C VAL A 34 -1.37 3.42 1.91
N GLY A 35 -2.23 4.39 2.20
CA GLY A 35 -2.70 5.36 1.22
C GLY A 35 -3.10 6.68 1.86
N GLY A 36 -2.49 7.77 1.42
CA GLY A 36 -2.66 9.08 2.04
C GLY A 36 -2.80 10.20 1.02
N HIS A 37 -3.32 11.34 1.48
CA HIS A 37 -3.37 12.58 0.71
C HIS A 37 -2.13 13.42 1.04
N VAL A 38 -1.43 13.88 0.00
CA VAL A 38 -0.31 14.82 0.20
C VAL A 38 -0.89 16.18 0.56
N SER A 39 -0.58 16.66 1.77
CA SER A 39 -1.02 17.95 2.29
C SER A 39 -0.29 19.10 1.60
N GLU A 40 -0.82 20.32 1.75
CA GLU A 40 -0.17 21.52 1.23
C GLU A 40 1.21 21.70 1.87
N GLY A 41 2.24 21.98 1.05
CA GLY A 41 3.62 22.09 1.49
C GLY A 41 4.37 20.75 1.59
N ASP A 42 3.67 19.61 1.66
CA ASP A 42 4.31 18.31 1.79
C ASP A 42 4.78 17.73 0.45
N THR A 43 5.80 16.87 0.53
CA THR A 43 6.23 16.03 -0.58
C THR A 43 5.56 14.65 -0.50
N PHE A 44 5.47 13.94 -1.62
CA PHE A 44 5.03 12.55 -1.64
C PHE A 44 5.88 11.67 -0.73
N GLY A 45 7.21 11.86 -0.75
CA GLY A 45 8.13 11.09 0.08
C GLY A 45 7.92 11.33 1.58
N LEU A 46 7.74 12.58 1.99
CA LEU A 46 7.37 12.92 3.37
C LEU A 46 6.04 12.26 3.76
N THR A 47 5.04 12.36 2.88
CA THR A 47 3.70 11.80 3.13
C THR A 47 3.75 10.30 3.34
N VAL A 48 4.39 9.52 2.45
CA VAL A 48 4.43 8.05 2.63
C VAL A 48 5.20 7.61 3.89
N ILE A 49 6.23 8.34 4.30
CA ILE A 49 6.96 8.07 5.55
C ILE A 49 6.07 8.39 6.76
N LYS A 50 5.40 9.55 6.74
CA LYS A 50 4.50 9.98 7.81
C LYS A 50 3.33 9.01 7.98
N GLU A 51 2.59 8.73 6.90
CA GLU A 51 1.43 7.83 6.92
C GLU A 51 1.85 6.42 7.37
N CYS A 52 3.03 5.94 6.95
CA CYS A 52 3.53 4.65 7.44
C CYS A 52 3.81 4.66 8.95
N ALA A 53 4.42 5.73 9.47
CA ALA A 53 4.72 5.84 10.89
C ALA A 53 3.45 5.99 11.73
N GLU A 54 2.50 6.79 11.26
CA GLU A 54 1.23 7.06 11.95
C GLU A 54 0.25 5.90 11.82
N GLU A 55 0.06 5.30 10.64
CA GLU A 55 -0.92 4.21 10.46
C GLU A 55 -0.39 2.85 10.95
N LEU A 56 0.90 2.55 10.74
CA LEU A 56 1.46 1.20 10.93
C LEU A 56 2.45 1.08 12.10
N GLY A 57 2.90 2.21 12.66
CA GLY A 57 3.68 2.25 13.89
C GLY A 57 5.16 1.89 13.75
N PHE A 58 5.76 2.04 12.56
CA PHE A 58 7.19 1.79 12.34
C PHE A 58 7.86 2.84 11.44
N PRO A 59 9.16 3.13 11.64
CA PRO A 59 9.88 4.07 10.81
C PRO A 59 10.14 3.50 9.41
N ALA A 60 10.22 4.37 8.41
CA ALA A 60 10.54 3.96 7.05
C ALA A 60 11.47 4.96 6.35
N THR A 61 12.14 4.50 5.30
CA THR A 61 12.93 5.33 4.40
C THR A 61 12.68 4.94 2.94
N ILE A 62 12.93 5.88 2.02
CA ILE A 62 12.77 5.69 0.59
C ILE A 62 14.14 5.74 -0.05
N LEU A 63 14.47 4.73 -0.83
CA LEU A 63 15.76 4.64 -1.52
C LEU A 63 15.57 4.58 -3.04
N PRO A 64 16.53 5.12 -3.80
CA PRO A 64 16.54 4.95 -5.25
C PRO A 64 16.81 3.49 -5.62
N GLN A 65 16.43 3.11 -6.85
CA GLN A 65 16.48 1.72 -7.31
C GLN A 65 17.85 1.04 -7.14
N ASN A 66 18.93 1.78 -7.39
CA ASN A 66 20.31 1.30 -7.30
C ASN A 66 20.73 0.95 -5.86
N GLU A 67 20.12 1.56 -4.84
CA GLU A 67 20.43 1.30 -3.43
C GLU A 67 19.40 0.38 -2.77
N PHE A 68 18.14 0.43 -3.23
CA PHE A 68 17.03 -0.33 -2.67
C PHE A 68 17.34 -1.83 -2.53
N LEU A 69 17.83 -2.48 -3.60
CA LEU A 69 18.11 -3.92 -3.58
C LEU A 69 19.23 -4.31 -2.61
N LYS A 70 20.19 -3.41 -2.37
CA LYS A 70 21.25 -3.63 -1.38
C LYS A 70 20.69 -3.43 0.03
N ALA A 71 19.96 -2.34 0.25
CA ALA A 71 19.42 -1.97 1.55
C ALA A 71 18.47 -3.03 2.13
N ILE A 72 17.56 -3.58 1.32
CA ILE A 72 16.62 -4.63 1.79
C ILE A 72 17.33 -5.92 2.24
N LYS A 73 18.60 -6.13 1.85
CA LYS A 73 19.40 -7.30 2.23
C LYS A 73 20.28 -7.09 3.44
N VAL A 74 20.71 -5.85 3.69
CA VAL A 74 21.71 -5.53 4.73
C VAL A 74 21.12 -4.80 5.93
N THR A 75 19.90 -4.28 5.80
CA THR A 75 19.21 -3.55 6.86
C THR A 75 18.28 -4.49 7.64
N ASN A 76 18.18 -4.28 8.96
CA ASN A 76 17.23 -5.03 9.78
C ASN A 76 15.78 -4.58 9.49
N LEU A 77 15.07 -5.39 8.68
CA LEU A 77 13.69 -5.14 8.29
C LEU A 77 12.67 -5.35 9.42
N GLU A 78 13.07 -5.85 10.59
CA GLU A 78 12.19 -5.88 11.77
C GLU A 78 12.03 -4.48 12.40
N ILE A 79 12.98 -3.58 12.13
CA ILE A 79 13.04 -2.24 12.73
C ILE A 79 12.52 -1.17 11.77
N ILE A 80 12.93 -1.21 10.51
CA ILE A 80 12.67 -0.14 9.53
C ILE A 80 12.12 -0.68 8.21
N GLY A 81 11.11 0.00 7.68
CA GLY A 81 10.62 -0.23 6.32
C GLY A 81 11.53 0.40 5.28
N ILE A 82 11.89 -0.36 4.25
CA ILE A 82 12.69 0.15 3.12
C ILE A 82 11.81 0.20 1.89
N PHE A 83 11.60 1.39 1.33
CA PHE A 83 10.67 1.63 0.21
C PHE A 83 11.40 2.08 -1.04
N GLN A 84 10.76 1.86 -2.19
CA GLN A 84 11.17 2.36 -3.49
C GLN A 84 9.96 2.95 -4.21
N LYS A 85 10.13 4.15 -4.78
CA LYS A 85 9.16 4.69 -5.75
C LYS A 85 9.21 3.85 -7.04
N VAL A 86 8.04 3.36 -7.47
CA VAL A 86 7.92 2.57 -8.71
C VAL A 86 7.15 3.26 -9.82
N ASP A 87 6.43 4.34 -9.51
CA ASP A 87 5.59 5.01 -10.51
C ASP A 87 5.22 6.45 -10.10
N TYR A 88 4.90 7.26 -11.11
CA TYR A 88 4.32 8.59 -11.00
C TYR A 88 3.27 8.74 -12.10
N ILE A 89 2.01 8.98 -11.73
CA ILE A 89 0.88 9.06 -12.65
C ILE A 89 0.14 10.38 -12.40
N GLU A 90 0.15 11.29 -13.37
CA GLU A 90 -0.49 12.60 -13.25
C GLU A 90 -2.02 12.53 -13.25
N THR A 91 -2.57 11.54 -13.94
CA THR A 91 -4.01 11.37 -14.17
C THR A 91 -4.52 10.03 -13.66
N PHE A 92 -4.14 9.68 -12.42
CA PHE A 92 -4.63 8.46 -11.78
C PHE A 92 -6.11 8.59 -11.45
N LEU A 93 -6.94 7.66 -11.93
CA LEU A 93 -8.38 7.63 -11.70
C LEU A 93 -8.71 6.53 -10.67
N SER A 94 -9.07 6.93 -9.45
CA SER A 94 -9.44 6.02 -8.37
C SER A 94 -10.95 5.81 -8.37
N GLU A 95 -11.43 4.61 -8.74
CA GLU A 95 -12.84 4.24 -8.60
C GLU A 95 -13.16 3.94 -7.13
N ARG A 96 -14.25 4.52 -6.64
CA ARG A 96 -14.70 4.43 -5.25
C ARG A 96 -16.18 4.13 -5.20
N ILE A 97 -16.57 3.35 -4.20
CA ILE A 97 -17.96 2.98 -3.94
C ILE A 97 -18.34 3.59 -2.59
N ALA A 98 -19.31 4.51 -2.60
CA ALA A 98 -19.88 5.07 -1.38
C ALA A 98 -20.73 4.03 -0.63
N GLN A 99 -21.04 4.29 0.65
CA GLN A 99 -21.87 3.39 1.48
C GLN A 99 -23.25 3.06 0.87
N ASN A 100 -23.84 3.97 0.11
CA ASN A 100 -25.11 3.77 -0.59
C ASN A 100 -24.97 2.97 -1.90
N GLY A 101 -23.76 2.48 -2.23
CA GLY A 101 -23.45 1.75 -3.46
C GLY A 101 -23.16 2.63 -4.68
N THR A 102 -23.24 3.96 -4.57
CA THR A 102 -22.91 4.86 -5.67
C THR A 102 -21.43 4.76 -6.02
N LYS A 103 -21.15 4.49 -7.30
CA LYS A 103 -19.79 4.51 -7.85
C LYS A 103 -19.43 5.91 -8.33
N PHE A 104 -18.20 6.33 -8.06
CA PHE A 104 -17.65 7.57 -8.59
C PHE A 104 -16.14 7.44 -8.78
N ILE A 105 -15.56 8.35 -9.55
CA ILE A 105 -14.14 8.39 -9.85
C ILE A 105 -13.54 9.63 -9.21
N GLN A 106 -12.47 9.45 -8.45
CA GLN A 106 -11.69 10.54 -7.88
C GLN A 106 -10.33 10.62 -8.59
N PRO A 107 -10.03 11.74 -9.28
CA PRO A 107 -8.75 11.93 -9.96
C PRO A 107 -7.65 12.33 -8.98
N PHE A 108 -6.43 11.83 -9.22
CA PHE A 108 -5.24 12.13 -8.44
C PHE A 108 -3.99 12.25 -9.34
N ILE A 109 -3.10 13.17 -8.96
CA ILE A 109 -1.67 12.98 -9.23
C ILE A 109 -1.14 12.04 -8.15
N ASN A 110 -0.56 10.90 -8.55
CA ASN A 110 -0.20 9.80 -7.66
C ASN A 110 1.26 9.38 -7.78
N GLU A 111 1.91 9.13 -6.64
CA GLU A 111 3.14 8.33 -6.58
C GLU A 111 2.87 6.97 -5.93
N SER A 112 3.35 5.91 -6.59
CA SER A 112 3.24 4.54 -6.10
C SER A 112 4.58 4.05 -5.59
N TYR A 113 4.52 3.34 -4.47
CA TYR A 113 5.66 2.79 -3.75
C TYR A 113 5.47 1.30 -3.53
N ILE A 114 6.59 0.57 -3.52
CA ILE A 114 6.66 -0.78 -2.98
C ILE A 114 7.76 -0.84 -1.93
N GLY A 115 7.65 -1.75 -0.97
CA GLY A 115 8.62 -1.81 0.11
C GLY A 115 8.65 -3.13 0.85
N TYR A 116 9.64 -3.27 1.72
CA TYR A 116 9.79 -4.43 2.59
C TYR A 116 9.85 -4.03 4.06
N TYR A 117 9.18 -4.80 4.90
CA TYR A 117 9.21 -4.73 6.36
C TYR A 117 8.80 -6.09 6.95
N ASN A 118 9.53 -6.56 7.95
CA ASN A 118 9.29 -7.85 8.62
C ASN A 118 8.73 -7.70 10.04
N GLY A 119 8.79 -6.49 10.61
CA GLY A 119 8.45 -6.27 12.01
C GLY A 119 6.95 -6.30 12.29
N ALA A 120 6.61 -6.11 13.56
CA ALA A 120 5.22 -6.07 14.00
C ALA A 120 4.54 -4.79 13.53
N ILE A 121 3.37 -4.94 12.90
CA ILE A 121 2.53 -3.81 12.48
C ILE A 121 1.51 -3.51 13.58
N ARG A 122 1.38 -2.23 13.94
CA ARG A 122 0.41 -1.75 14.94
C ARG A 122 -0.44 -0.65 14.33
N PHE A 123 -1.74 -0.86 14.28
CA PHE A 123 -2.67 0.19 13.85
C PHE A 123 -2.86 1.21 14.96
N VAL A 124 -2.59 2.48 14.67
CA VAL A 124 -2.61 3.54 15.69
C VAL A 124 -3.87 4.41 15.63
N ASP A 125 -4.55 4.48 14.49
CA ASP A 125 -5.54 5.53 14.21
C ASP A 125 -7.00 5.05 14.04
N GLY A 126 -7.25 3.74 14.11
CA GLY A 126 -8.60 3.17 13.96
C GLY A 126 -9.18 3.25 12.55
N GLU A 127 -8.39 3.67 11.55
CA GLU A 127 -8.82 3.73 10.15
C GLU A 127 -8.94 2.35 9.49
N SER A 128 -8.19 1.39 10.04
CA SER A 128 -8.16 0.00 9.64
C SER A 128 -8.80 -0.91 10.69
N SER A 129 -9.37 -2.02 10.21
CA SER A 129 -9.87 -3.10 11.06
C SER A 129 -8.88 -4.26 11.20
N GLY A 130 -7.76 -4.23 10.48
CA GLY A 130 -6.74 -5.28 10.50
C GLY A 130 -5.90 -5.34 9.23
N ILE A 131 -4.90 -6.22 9.24
CA ILE A 131 -4.07 -6.56 8.06
C ILE A 131 -4.24 -8.03 7.76
N GLU A 132 -4.32 -8.34 6.48
CA GLU A 132 -4.29 -9.70 5.94
C GLU A 132 -3.05 -9.86 5.07
N VAL A 133 -2.47 -11.06 5.06
CA VAL A 133 -1.17 -11.31 4.43
C VAL A 133 -1.28 -12.40 3.38
N PHE A 134 -1.05 -12.03 2.12
CA PHE A 134 -1.20 -12.94 0.97
C PHE A 134 0.15 -13.19 0.31
N SER A 135 0.42 -14.43 -0.15
CA SER A 135 1.37 -14.60 -1.25
C SER A 135 0.77 -14.00 -2.54
N LEU A 136 1.62 -13.66 -3.52
CA LEU A 136 1.16 -13.10 -4.78
C LEU A 136 0.20 -14.05 -5.52
N SER A 137 0.44 -15.36 -5.49
CA SER A 137 -0.43 -16.35 -6.13
C SER A 137 -1.80 -16.45 -5.44
N GLU A 138 -1.82 -16.49 -4.11
CA GLU A 138 -3.06 -16.43 -3.31
C GLU A 138 -3.85 -15.15 -3.61
N LEU A 139 -3.18 -13.99 -3.61
CA LEU A 139 -3.82 -12.70 -3.85
C LEU A 139 -4.43 -12.62 -5.25
N LYS A 140 -3.69 -13.05 -6.28
CA LYS A 140 -4.20 -13.06 -7.67
C LYS A 140 -5.40 -13.99 -7.81
N LYS A 141 -5.38 -15.16 -7.17
CA LYS A 141 -6.50 -16.09 -7.16
C LYS A 141 -7.72 -15.48 -6.45
N GLU A 142 -7.53 -14.88 -5.27
CA GLU A 142 -8.62 -14.29 -4.49
C GLU A 142 -9.22 -13.05 -5.18
N ILE A 143 -8.40 -12.22 -5.84
CA ILE A 143 -8.90 -11.10 -6.67
C ILE A 143 -9.72 -11.62 -7.86
N LYS A 144 -9.32 -12.73 -8.48
CA LYS A 144 -10.05 -13.34 -9.59
C LYS A 144 -11.39 -13.93 -9.14
N ASP A 145 -11.37 -14.68 -8.04
CA ASP A 145 -12.52 -15.44 -7.58
C ASP A 145 -13.51 -14.56 -6.78
N ASN A 146 -13.01 -13.53 -6.09
CA ASN A 146 -13.78 -12.64 -5.21
C ASN A 146 -13.41 -11.15 -5.40
N PRO A 147 -13.53 -10.58 -6.62
CA PRO A 147 -13.07 -9.22 -6.93
C PRO A 147 -13.72 -8.14 -6.06
N GLN A 148 -14.96 -8.34 -5.61
CA GLN A 148 -15.69 -7.41 -4.75
C GLN A 148 -15.06 -7.21 -3.37
N LYS A 149 -14.17 -8.11 -2.92
CA LYS A 149 -13.45 -7.98 -1.65
C LYS A 149 -12.29 -6.98 -1.70
N PHE A 150 -11.99 -6.39 -2.86
CA PHE A 150 -10.80 -5.56 -3.08
C PHE A 150 -11.16 -4.24 -3.73
N THR A 151 -10.49 -3.16 -3.34
CA THR A 151 -10.57 -1.88 -4.04
C THR A 151 -10.04 -1.99 -5.48
N GLU A 152 -10.52 -1.13 -6.38
CA GLU A 152 -9.96 -1.07 -7.74
C GLU A 152 -8.48 -0.64 -7.72
N ASP A 153 -8.10 0.22 -6.77
CA ASP A 153 -6.73 0.64 -6.54
C ASP A 153 -5.79 -0.56 -6.31
N VAL A 154 -6.12 -1.49 -5.41
CA VAL A 154 -5.22 -2.63 -5.12
C VAL A 154 -5.14 -3.60 -6.31
N LYS A 155 -6.26 -3.82 -7.02
CA LYS A 155 -6.27 -4.63 -8.25
C LYS A 155 -5.36 -4.04 -9.31
N PHE A 156 -5.44 -2.71 -9.51
CA PHE A 156 -4.56 -1.97 -10.39
C PHE A 156 -3.09 -2.14 -9.99
N MET A 157 -2.76 -1.96 -8.70
CA MET A 157 -1.39 -2.04 -8.22
C MET A 157 -0.79 -3.44 -8.36
N VAL A 158 -1.55 -4.49 -8.01
CA VAL A 158 -1.09 -5.88 -8.12
C VAL A 158 -0.77 -6.24 -9.57
N LYS A 159 -1.65 -5.86 -10.52
CA LYS A 159 -1.42 -6.07 -11.96
C LYS A 159 -0.28 -5.18 -12.48
N LYS A 160 -0.31 -3.91 -12.09
CA LYS A 160 0.68 -2.83 -12.25
C LYS A 160 2.13 -3.32 -12.08
N TYR A 161 2.35 -3.74 -10.84
CA TYR A 161 3.66 -3.79 -10.22
C TYR A 161 4.07 -5.23 -9.90
N GLU A 162 3.42 -6.23 -10.52
CA GLU A 162 3.66 -7.66 -10.28
C GLU A 162 5.15 -8.03 -10.26
N ARG A 163 5.95 -7.46 -11.18
CA ARG A 163 7.40 -7.72 -11.27
C ARG A 163 8.21 -7.35 -10.02
N TYR A 164 7.66 -6.47 -9.18
CA TYR A 164 8.28 -6.03 -7.93
C TYR A 164 7.81 -6.85 -6.72
N LEU A 165 6.70 -7.58 -6.85
CA LEU A 165 6.04 -8.30 -5.76
C LEU A 165 6.62 -9.71 -5.59
N LYS A 166 7.84 -9.81 -5.03
CA LYS A 166 8.61 -11.05 -4.98
C LYS A 166 9.40 -11.18 -3.66
N PRO A 167 9.85 -12.38 -3.28
CA PRO A 167 10.76 -12.53 -2.15
C PRO A 167 12.10 -11.80 -2.38
N ILE A 168 12.76 -11.47 -1.27
CA ILE A 168 14.16 -11.04 -1.28
C ILE A 168 15.02 -12.29 -1.52
N THR A 169 15.79 -12.29 -2.61
CA THR A 169 16.74 -13.34 -2.99
C THR A 169 18.17 -12.89 -2.75
#